data_AF-A0A8H9JC33-F1
#
_entry.id   AF-A0A8H9JC33-F1
#
_cell.length_a   1.000
_cell.length_b   1.000
_cell.length_c   1.000
_cell.angle_alpha   90.00
_cell.angle_beta   90.00
_cell.angle_gamma   90.00
#
_symmetry.space_group_name_H-M   'P 1'
#
loop_
_entity.id
_entity.type
_entity.pdbx_description
1 polymer ?
#
loop_
_entity_poly.entity_id
_entity_poly.type
_entity_poly.pdbx_seq_one_letter_code
_entity_poly.pdbx_strand_id
1 'polypeptide(L)'
;MAHGLSRCLPPGSLRIVVNVGDDFRRYGLRICPDSDTVLYTLAGRVDPVNGWGVAGDTTTVLDALTGLGDDTWFRLTDRDLATHMYRTQRMADGATLTQATAELARAMGVDIDILPVTDAPVPTRVITSDYGELDFQEYFVRHRWQPEVKFIRYVGAEDARVTTAVAEAIDWATCIVFAPSNPWLSIGPILAVGDIRERLLGRDVPRVAVTPVIGGKAVKGPAAKLMAEQGLAVSARSVAGFYGALLTDFVDDVRNPEFTCDGMNIIQRDTLMLEPADRERFAGEVLGYIGERIR
;
A
#
# COMPACT_ATOMS: atom_id res chain seq x y z
N MET A 1 2.77 7.44 -6.39
CA MET A 1 1.65 8.29 -5.91
C MET A 1 2.00 9.08 -4.65
N ALA A 2 2.23 8.45 -3.49
CA ALA A 2 2.53 9.16 -2.23
C ALA A 2 3.60 10.27 -2.34
N HIS A 3 4.77 9.92 -2.91
CA HIS A 3 5.82 10.90 -3.21
C HIS A 3 5.37 12.04 -4.14
N GLY A 4 4.54 11.77 -5.14
CA GLY A 4 4.05 12.82 -6.02
C GLY A 4 3.14 13.80 -5.28
N LEU A 5 2.18 13.26 -4.53
CA LEU A 5 1.24 14.05 -3.73
C LEU A 5 1.97 14.91 -2.69
N SER A 6 3.00 14.39 -2.04
CA SER A 6 3.79 15.16 -1.05
C SER A 6 4.55 16.33 -1.64
N ARG A 7 4.86 16.29 -2.95
CA ARG A 7 5.52 17.39 -3.67
C ARG A 7 4.53 18.47 -4.12
N CYS A 8 3.27 18.09 -4.38
CA CYS A 8 2.26 18.99 -4.90
C CYS A 8 1.37 19.64 -3.82
N LEU A 9 1.17 18.97 -2.68
CA LEU A 9 0.31 19.45 -1.60
C LEU A 9 1.07 20.30 -0.58
N PRO A 10 0.43 21.34 -0.01
CA PRO A 10 1.04 22.09 1.07
C PRO A 10 1.22 21.21 2.32
N PRO A 11 2.18 21.54 3.20
CA PRO A 11 2.39 20.81 4.46
C PRO A 11 1.09 20.64 5.26
N GLY A 12 0.91 19.46 5.85
CA GLY A 12 -0.28 19.12 6.65
C GLY A 12 -1.54 18.77 5.85
N SER A 13 -1.51 18.84 4.52
CA SER A 13 -2.67 18.52 3.66
C SER A 13 -2.71 17.08 3.14
N LEU A 14 -1.68 16.28 3.43
CA LEU A 14 -1.59 14.88 3.03
C LEU A 14 -1.51 13.98 4.26
N ARG A 15 -2.37 12.96 4.29
CA ARG A 15 -2.29 11.82 5.21
C ARG A 15 -2.29 10.54 4.38
N ILE A 16 -1.47 9.57 4.77
CA ILE A 16 -1.29 8.32 4.02
C ILE A 16 -1.73 7.17 4.91
N VAL A 17 -2.86 6.56 4.58
CA VAL A 17 -3.31 5.33 5.23
C VAL A 17 -2.58 4.15 4.60
N VAL A 18 -1.88 3.36 5.41
CA VAL A 18 -1.05 2.23 4.93
C VAL A 18 -1.63 0.89 5.35
N ASN A 19 -1.42 -0.09 4.47
CA ASN A 19 -1.74 -1.49 4.66
C ASN A 19 -0.89 -2.08 5.79
N VAL A 20 -1.50 -2.95 6.58
CA VAL A 20 -0.84 -3.73 7.65
C VAL A 20 -0.90 -5.24 7.39
N GLY A 21 -1.49 -5.66 6.26
CA GLY A 21 -1.68 -7.05 5.87
C GLY A 21 -0.38 -7.78 5.56
N ASP A 22 0.65 -7.02 5.21
CA ASP A 22 1.96 -7.52 4.84
C ASP A 22 2.90 -7.61 6.05
N ASP A 23 2.46 -7.07 7.19
CA ASP A 23 3.24 -7.00 8.41
C ASP A 23 3.38 -8.38 9.06
N PHE A 24 4.58 -8.70 9.53
CA PHE A 24 4.88 -10.01 10.10
C PHE A 24 5.97 -9.92 11.17
N ARG A 25 6.36 -11.07 11.73
CA ARG A 25 7.48 -11.18 12.65
C ARG A 25 8.57 -12.09 12.06
N ARG A 26 9.81 -11.65 12.12
CA ARG A 26 11.00 -12.45 11.76
C ARG A 26 12.16 -12.05 12.68
N TYR A 27 12.92 -13.04 13.15
CA TYR A 27 14.02 -12.83 14.11
C TYR A 27 13.61 -12.06 15.38
N GLY A 28 12.35 -12.22 15.82
CA GLY A 28 11.78 -11.49 16.96
C GLY A 28 11.33 -10.06 16.64
N LEU A 29 11.65 -9.53 15.46
CA LEU A 29 11.37 -8.16 15.06
C LEU A 29 10.00 -8.02 14.38
N ARG A 30 9.32 -6.90 14.61
CA ARG A 30 8.11 -6.48 13.90
C ARG A 30 8.48 -5.71 12.63
N ILE A 31 8.13 -6.29 11.49
CA ILE A 31 8.45 -5.76 10.16
C ILE A 31 7.13 -5.29 9.52
N CYS A 32 7.13 -4.08 8.96
CA CYS A 32 5.94 -3.42 8.42
C CYS A 32 6.21 -2.88 7.00
N PRO A 33 6.30 -3.75 5.97
CA PRO A 33 6.90 -3.41 4.68
C PRO A 33 6.29 -2.20 3.97
N ASP A 34 4.97 -2.05 4.00
CA ASP A 34 4.29 -0.93 3.34
C ASP A 34 4.50 0.39 4.09
N SER A 35 4.45 0.36 5.42
CA SER A 35 4.79 1.52 6.26
C SER A 35 6.25 1.95 6.01
N ASP A 36 7.17 0.98 6.01
CA ASP A 36 8.61 1.19 5.83
C ASP A 36 8.92 1.74 4.44
N THR A 37 8.30 1.20 3.39
CA THR A 37 8.49 1.69 2.02
C THR A 37 8.03 3.14 1.87
N VAL A 38 6.89 3.52 2.46
CA VAL A 38 6.41 4.91 2.45
C VAL A 38 7.36 5.81 3.24
N LEU A 39 7.78 5.40 4.44
CA LEU A 39 8.76 6.13 5.26
C LEU A 39 10.04 6.40 4.48
N TYR A 40 10.68 5.35 3.95
CA TYR A 40 11.94 5.47 3.21
C TYR A 40 11.77 6.28 1.93
N THR A 41 10.65 6.14 1.23
CA THR A 41 10.40 6.91 0.00
C THR A 41 10.29 8.40 0.30
N LEU A 42 9.52 8.78 1.32
CA LEU A 42 9.32 10.18 1.68
C LEU A 42 10.56 10.80 2.34
N ALA A 43 11.37 10.00 3.02
CA ALA A 43 12.65 10.43 3.58
C ALA A 43 13.79 10.53 2.54
N GLY A 44 13.55 10.16 1.27
CA GLY A 44 14.60 10.11 0.25
C GLY A 44 15.64 9.01 0.48
N ARG A 45 15.27 7.95 1.20
CA ARG A 45 16.15 6.84 1.62
C ARG A 45 15.85 5.51 0.94
N VAL A 46 14.78 5.41 0.14
CA VAL A 46 14.38 4.15 -0.52
C VAL A 46 15.40 3.71 -1.56
N ASP A 47 15.66 2.41 -1.66
CA ASP A 47 16.45 1.83 -2.75
C ASP A 47 15.73 2.07 -4.10
N PRO A 48 16.33 2.84 -5.03
CA PRO A 48 15.70 3.17 -6.30
C PRO A 48 15.63 1.98 -7.27
N VAL A 49 16.45 0.94 -7.08
CA VAL A 49 16.49 -0.24 -7.94
C VAL A 49 15.32 -1.16 -7.63
N ASN A 50 15.19 -1.53 -6.35
CA ASN A 50 14.15 -2.45 -5.90
C ASN A 50 12.80 -1.75 -5.66
N GLY A 51 12.83 -0.46 -5.30
CA GLY A 51 11.65 0.31 -4.92
C GLY A 51 11.18 0.07 -3.48
N TRP A 52 11.94 -0.68 -2.69
CA TRP A 52 11.73 -1.00 -1.28
C TRP A 52 13.09 -1.22 -0.60
N GLY A 53 13.15 -1.13 0.73
CA GLY A 53 14.40 -1.18 1.49
C GLY A 53 15.21 0.12 1.41
N VAL A 54 16.38 0.13 2.05
CA VAL A 54 17.19 1.35 2.25
C VAL A 54 18.32 1.44 1.20
N ALA A 55 18.49 2.61 0.59
CA ALA A 55 19.50 2.86 -0.43
C ALA A 55 20.93 2.72 0.09
N GLY A 56 21.75 1.98 -0.65
CA GLY A 56 23.17 1.74 -0.34
C GLY A 56 23.39 1.02 0.98
N ASP A 57 22.41 0.23 1.44
CA ASP A 57 22.48 -0.54 2.67
C ASP A 57 23.25 -1.87 2.50
N THR A 58 23.70 -2.44 3.60
CA THR A 58 24.52 -3.67 3.64
C THR A 58 23.71 -4.86 4.18
N THR A 59 24.24 -6.07 4.03
CA THR A 59 23.59 -7.32 4.48
C THR A 59 24.45 -8.10 5.48
N THR A 60 25.35 -7.43 6.21
CA THR A 60 26.35 -8.11 7.03
C THR A 60 25.71 -9.00 8.10
N VAL A 61 24.62 -8.56 8.73
CA VAL A 61 23.88 -9.40 9.70
C VAL A 61 23.26 -10.61 9.01
N LEU A 62 22.67 -10.42 7.83
CA LEU A 62 22.03 -11.50 7.08
C LEU A 62 23.06 -12.54 6.61
N ASP A 63 24.22 -12.09 6.11
CA ASP A 63 25.32 -12.96 5.67
C ASP A 63 25.85 -13.81 6.84
N ALA A 64 25.93 -13.21 8.04
CA ALA A 64 26.29 -13.95 9.25
C ALA A 64 25.23 -14.99 9.63
N LEU A 65 23.93 -14.67 9.51
CA LEU A 65 22.84 -15.63 9.73
C LEU A 65 22.87 -16.79 8.73
N THR A 66 23.18 -16.53 7.45
CA THR A 66 23.41 -17.59 6.46
C THR A 66 24.56 -18.51 6.89
N GLY A 67 25.66 -17.95 7.42
CA GLY A 67 26.78 -18.71 7.97
C GLY A 67 26.42 -19.60 9.18
N LEU A 68 25.38 -19.24 9.93
CA LEU A 68 24.81 -20.05 11.01
C LEU A 68 23.80 -21.11 10.52
N GLY A 69 23.50 -21.15 9.22
CA GLY A 69 22.58 -22.11 8.60
C GLY A 69 21.13 -21.63 8.45
N ASP A 70 20.84 -20.34 8.62
CA ASP A 70 19.51 -19.79 8.31
C ASP A 70 19.28 -19.69 6.79
N ASP A 71 18.05 -19.92 6.34
CA ASP A 71 17.65 -19.89 4.92
C ASP A 71 17.71 -18.46 4.33
N THR A 72 17.58 -17.42 5.15
CA THR A 72 17.73 -16.00 4.77
C THR A 72 16.94 -15.57 3.52
N TRP A 73 15.84 -16.26 3.21
CA TRP A 73 15.03 -16.04 2.01
C TRP A 73 14.33 -14.67 1.99
N PHE A 74 14.14 -14.06 3.17
CA PHE A 74 13.66 -12.69 3.30
C PHE A 74 14.84 -11.76 3.59
N ARG A 75 15.12 -10.85 2.65
CA ARG A 75 16.26 -9.93 2.73
C ARG A 75 15.96 -8.79 3.70
N LEU A 76 16.67 -8.75 4.83
CA LEU A 76 16.73 -7.61 5.75
C LEU A 76 18.14 -7.02 5.69
N THR A 77 18.23 -5.73 5.40
CA THR A 77 19.50 -5.00 5.34
C THR A 77 19.81 -4.32 6.68
N ASP A 78 21.06 -3.94 6.92
CA ASP A 78 21.54 -3.57 8.25
C ASP A 78 20.90 -2.28 8.80
N ARG A 79 20.72 -1.24 7.98
CA ARG A 79 19.97 -0.03 8.41
C ARG A 79 18.47 -0.29 8.49
N ASP A 80 17.93 -1.17 7.64
CA ASP A 80 16.53 -1.59 7.72
C ASP A 80 16.23 -2.31 9.06
N LEU A 81 17.16 -3.15 9.54
CA LEU A 81 17.09 -3.76 10.86
C LEU A 81 16.98 -2.73 11.99
N ALA A 82 17.64 -1.58 11.88
CA ALA A 82 17.53 -0.52 12.89
C ALA A 82 16.09 0.02 13.01
N THR A 83 15.38 0.17 11.89
CA THR A 83 13.95 0.54 11.88
C THR A 83 13.10 -0.50 12.61
N HIS A 84 13.32 -1.78 12.29
CA HIS A 84 12.57 -2.88 12.89
C HIS A 84 12.85 -3.03 14.39
N MET A 85 14.12 -2.89 14.80
CA MET A 85 14.53 -2.91 16.20
C MET A 85 13.88 -1.76 16.98
N TYR A 86 13.93 -0.53 16.45
CA TYR A 86 13.31 0.62 17.08
C TYR A 86 11.81 0.42 17.27
N ARG A 87 11.08 0.06 16.21
CA ARG A 87 9.64 -0.21 16.27
C ARG A 87 9.32 -1.30 17.29
N THR A 88 10.05 -2.40 17.24
CA THR A 88 9.82 -3.55 18.13
C THR A 88 10.01 -3.16 19.59
N GLN A 89 11.08 -2.42 19.90
CA GLN A 89 11.34 -1.94 21.25
C GLN A 89 10.23 -0.99 21.71
N ARG A 90 9.85 0.00 20.89
CA ARG A 90 8.79 0.95 21.24
C ARG A 90 7.46 0.25 21.52
N MET A 91 7.09 -0.74 20.72
CA MET A 91 5.88 -1.54 20.96
C MET A 91 5.99 -2.41 22.21
N ALA A 92 7.18 -2.95 22.52
CA ALA A 92 7.43 -3.66 23.78
C ALA A 92 7.29 -2.74 25.01
N ASP A 93 7.63 -1.45 24.85
CA ASP A 93 7.44 -0.41 25.87
C ASP A 93 5.99 0.11 25.96
N GLY A 94 5.05 -0.47 25.20
CA GLY A 94 3.62 -0.14 25.24
C GLY A 94 3.16 0.90 24.21
N ALA A 95 4.02 1.35 23.29
CA ALA A 95 3.58 2.20 22.19
C ALA A 95 2.71 1.41 21.18
N THR A 96 1.74 2.07 20.56
CA THR A 96 1.01 1.48 19.44
C THR A 96 1.83 1.49 18.15
N LEU A 97 1.40 0.73 17.12
CA LEU A 97 2.07 0.73 15.82
C LEU A 97 2.04 2.14 15.20
N THR A 98 0.92 2.83 15.32
CA THR A 98 0.73 4.22 14.87
C THR A 98 1.73 5.17 15.55
N GLN A 99 1.91 5.06 16.86
CA GLN A 99 2.87 5.88 17.60
C GLN A 99 4.31 5.60 17.16
N ALA A 100 4.70 4.33 17.06
CA ALA A 100 6.03 3.94 16.62
C ALA A 100 6.32 4.42 15.18
N THR A 101 5.34 4.32 14.27
CA THR A 101 5.45 4.82 12.90
C THR A 101 5.60 6.34 12.86
N ALA A 102 4.86 7.09 13.68
CA ALA A 102 4.97 8.54 13.78
C ALA A 102 6.31 9.01 14.39
N GLU A 103 6.85 8.26 15.35
CA GLU A 103 8.20 8.49 15.90
C GLU A 103 9.28 8.27 14.82
N LEU A 104 9.19 7.17 14.06
CA LEU A 104 10.09 6.89 12.94
C LEU A 104 10.02 7.95 11.85
N ALA A 105 8.81 8.37 11.45
CA ALA A 105 8.61 9.43 10.45
C ALA A 105 9.35 10.71 10.85
N ARG A 106 9.14 11.20 12.08
CA ARG A 106 9.83 12.38 12.62
C ARG A 106 11.34 12.21 12.66
N ALA A 107 11.84 11.07 13.12
CA ALA A 107 13.28 10.78 13.16
C ALA A 107 13.93 10.74 11.76
N MET A 108 13.14 10.45 10.73
CA MET A 108 13.59 10.45 9.33
C MET A 108 13.39 11.79 8.61
N GLY A 109 12.78 12.79 9.26
CA GLY A 109 12.48 14.09 8.66
C GLY A 109 11.24 14.07 7.74
N VAL A 110 10.30 13.15 8.00
CA VAL A 110 9.04 13.05 7.26
C VAL A 110 7.93 13.73 8.06
N ASP A 111 7.48 14.89 7.59
CA ASP A 111 6.41 15.71 8.21
C ASP A 111 5.00 15.34 7.71
N ILE A 112 4.82 14.12 7.18
CA ILE A 112 3.55 13.60 6.67
C ILE A 112 3.07 12.48 7.58
N ASP A 113 1.79 12.52 7.94
CA ASP A 113 1.16 11.47 8.74
C ASP A 113 1.09 10.17 7.92
N ILE A 114 1.89 9.17 8.29
CA ILE A 114 1.83 7.81 7.78
C ILE A 114 1.09 6.97 8.82
N LEU A 115 -0.11 6.53 8.48
CA LEU A 115 -1.10 6.02 9.40
C LEU A 115 -1.40 4.55 9.09
N PRO A 116 -0.91 3.58 9.88
CA PRO A 116 -1.39 2.21 9.82
C PRO A 116 -2.92 2.19 9.94
N VAL A 117 -3.60 1.46 9.06
CA VAL A 117 -5.08 1.41 9.06
C VAL A 117 -5.64 0.96 10.42
N THR A 118 -4.94 0.07 11.11
CA THR A 118 -5.22 -0.39 12.47
C THR A 118 -3.91 -0.62 13.24
N ASP A 119 -3.97 -0.56 14.57
CA ASP A 119 -2.87 -1.00 15.44
C ASP A 119 -2.92 -2.52 15.72
N ALA A 120 -4.02 -3.19 15.36
CA ALA A 120 -4.18 -4.63 15.51
C ALA A 120 -3.48 -5.40 14.37
N PRO A 121 -3.03 -6.65 14.62
CA PRO A 121 -2.52 -7.49 13.53
C PRO A 121 -3.66 -7.92 12.60
N VAL A 122 -3.49 -7.70 11.30
CA VAL A 122 -4.44 -8.15 10.26
C VAL A 122 -3.70 -8.88 9.13
N PRO A 123 -3.00 -10.00 9.40
CA PRO A 123 -2.13 -10.62 8.40
C PRO A 123 -2.93 -11.16 7.22
N THR A 124 -2.42 -10.90 6.01
CA THR A 124 -2.92 -11.50 4.77
C THR A 124 -2.46 -12.95 4.69
N ARG A 125 -3.43 -13.87 4.50
CA ARG A 125 -3.20 -15.30 4.25
C ARG A 125 -3.60 -15.63 2.83
N VAL A 126 -2.74 -16.35 2.13
CA VAL A 126 -2.95 -16.73 0.72
C VAL A 126 -3.12 -18.24 0.63
N ILE A 127 -4.31 -18.68 0.23
CA ILE A 127 -4.63 -20.08 0.05
C ILE A 127 -4.30 -20.43 -1.39
N THR A 128 -3.41 -21.39 -1.57
CA THR A 128 -2.84 -21.78 -2.87
C THR A 128 -3.14 -23.23 -3.21
N SER A 129 -3.16 -23.54 -4.51
CA SER A 129 -3.31 -24.91 -4.99
C SER A 129 -2.17 -25.83 -4.56
N ASP A 130 -0.95 -25.28 -4.55
CA ASP A 130 0.29 -26.07 -4.47
C ASP A 130 0.77 -26.27 -3.03
N TYR A 131 0.56 -25.28 -2.15
CA TYR A 131 1.13 -25.23 -0.79
C TYR A 131 0.07 -25.12 0.31
N GLY A 132 -1.22 -25.08 -0.03
CA GLY A 132 -2.27 -24.77 0.94
C GLY A 132 -2.19 -23.31 1.40
N GLU A 133 -2.38 -23.05 2.69
CA GLU A 133 -2.33 -21.70 3.26
C GLU A 133 -0.89 -21.24 3.51
N LEU A 134 -0.52 -20.08 2.94
CA LEU A 134 0.77 -19.42 3.12
C LEU A 134 0.63 -18.08 3.85
N ASP A 135 1.64 -17.73 4.65
CA ASP A 135 1.89 -16.35 5.05
C ASP A 135 2.15 -15.47 3.82
N PHE A 136 1.73 -14.21 3.86
CA PHE A 136 1.86 -13.31 2.72
C PHE A 136 3.29 -13.21 2.19
N GLN A 137 4.29 -13.07 3.06
CA GLN A 137 5.69 -12.94 2.64
C GLN A 137 6.26 -14.24 2.07
N GLU A 138 5.79 -15.41 2.54
CA GLU A 138 6.18 -16.68 1.93
C GLU A 138 5.60 -16.79 0.52
N TYR A 139 4.32 -16.48 0.34
CA TYR A 139 3.71 -16.43 -0.97
C TYR A 139 4.44 -15.42 -1.88
N PHE A 140 4.60 -14.19 -1.43
CA PHE A 140 5.03 -13.07 -2.27
C PHE A 140 6.54 -13.06 -2.54
N VAL A 141 7.36 -13.28 -1.51
CA VAL A 141 8.82 -13.19 -1.61
C VAL A 141 9.44 -14.57 -1.82
N ARG A 142 9.18 -15.53 -0.93
CA ARG A 142 9.82 -16.86 -0.98
C ARG A 142 9.46 -17.62 -2.25
N HIS A 143 8.16 -17.69 -2.55
CA HIS A 143 7.64 -18.37 -3.74
C HIS A 143 7.41 -17.42 -4.92
N ARG A 144 7.85 -16.16 -4.82
CA ARG A 144 7.76 -15.14 -5.88
C ARG A 144 6.35 -15.03 -6.47
N TRP A 145 5.32 -15.16 -5.64
CA TRP A 145 3.89 -15.13 -5.97
C TRP A 145 3.48 -16.08 -7.13
N GLN A 146 4.31 -17.07 -7.43
CA GLN A 146 4.07 -18.06 -8.49
C GLN A 146 2.97 -19.07 -8.15
N PRO A 147 2.81 -19.56 -6.90
CA PRO A 147 1.73 -20.50 -6.58
C PRO A 147 0.37 -19.95 -7.00
N GLU A 148 -0.49 -20.80 -7.54
CA GLU A 148 -1.83 -20.42 -7.98
C GLU A 148 -2.70 -20.06 -6.77
N VAL A 149 -3.31 -18.88 -6.75
CA VAL A 149 -4.15 -18.43 -5.64
C VAL A 149 -5.59 -18.90 -5.82
N LYS A 150 -6.14 -19.55 -4.79
CA LYS A 150 -7.57 -19.86 -4.70
C LYS A 150 -8.33 -18.80 -3.92
N PHE A 151 -7.86 -18.46 -2.73
CA PHE A 151 -8.51 -17.48 -1.85
C PHE A 151 -7.50 -16.61 -1.13
N ILE A 152 -7.90 -15.38 -0.82
CA ILE A 152 -7.15 -14.45 0.02
C ILE A 152 -8.00 -14.18 1.26
N ARG A 153 -7.41 -14.24 2.43
CA ARG A 153 -8.05 -13.93 3.71
C ARG A 153 -7.28 -12.85 4.44
N TYR A 154 -7.99 -11.90 5.04
CA TYR A 154 -7.42 -10.88 5.91
C TYR A 154 -7.81 -11.24 7.35
N VAL A 155 -6.91 -11.90 8.07
CA VAL A 155 -7.27 -12.54 9.35
C VAL A 155 -7.51 -11.49 10.42
N GLY A 156 -8.68 -11.52 11.06
CA GLY A 156 -9.05 -10.59 12.14
C GLY A 156 -9.41 -9.18 11.67
N ALA A 157 -9.52 -8.94 10.35
CA ALA A 157 -9.82 -7.62 9.81
C ALA A 157 -11.18 -7.07 10.29
N GLU A 158 -12.20 -7.93 10.31
CA GLU A 158 -13.56 -7.59 10.73
C GLU A 158 -13.67 -7.21 12.21
N ASP A 159 -12.83 -7.81 13.06
CA ASP A 159 -12.77 -7.51 14.51
C ASP A 159 -11.81 -6.34 14.82
N ALA A 160 -10.92 -6.01 13.89
CA ALA A 160 -9.99 -4.91 14.03
C ALA A 160 -10.71 -3.56 13.96
N ARG A 161 -10.10 -2.54 14.57
CA ARG A 161 -10.63 -1.18 14.56
C ARG A 161 -9.73 -0.27 13.76
N VAL A 162 -10.34 0.57 12.94
CA VAL A 162 -9.66 1.72 12.34
C VAL A 162 -9.04 2.56 13.46
N THR A 163 -7.79 2.99 13.30
CA THR A 163 -7.16 3.84 14.32
C THR A 163 -7.87 5.19 14.40
N THR A 164 -7.83 5.83 15.57
CA THR A 164 -8.40 7.18 15.75
C THR A 164 -7.84 8.17 14.72
N ALA A 165 -6.53 8.11 14.46
CA ALA A 165 -5.88 8.98 13.48
C ALA A 165 -6.41 8.76 12.05
N VAL A 166 -6.70 7.52 11.66
CA VAL A 166 -7.27 7.21 10.33
C VAL A 166 -8.74 7.65 10.26
N ALA A 167 -9.52 7.43 11.32
CA ALA A 167 -10.90 7.89 11.38
C ALA A 167 -10.97 9.42 11.23
N GLU A 168 -10.17 10.16 11.99
CA GLU A 168 -10.06 11.63 11.88
C GLU A 168 -9.61 12.06 10.48
N ALA A 169 -8.63 11.37 9.89
CA ALA A 169 -8.17 11.65 8.53
C ALA A 169 -9.30 11.55 7.49
N ILE A 170 -10.17 10.53 7.60
CA ILE A 170 -11.33 10.34 6.72
C ILE A 170 -12.39 11.42 6.96
N ASP A 171 -12.65 11.76 8.22
CA ASP A 171 -13.66 12.77 8.59
C ASP A 171 -13.28 14.16 8.06
N TRP A 172 -12.00 14.54 8.15
CA TRP A 172 -11.49 15.83 7.67
C TRP A 172 -11.14 15.87 6.18
N ALA A 173 -11.11 14.72 5.51
CA ALA A 173 -10.74 14.67 4.09
C ALA A 173 -11.71 15.46 3.22
N THR A 174 -11.16 16.31 2.35
CA THR A 174 -11.89 16.96 1.25
C THR A 174 -11.84 16.15 -0.05
N CYS A 175 -10.96 15.16 -0.12
CA CYS A 175 -10.91 14.12 -1.13
C CYS A 175 -10.20 12.88 -0.59
N ILE A 176 -10.50 11.72 -1.15
CA ILE A 176 -9.88 10.45 -0.83
C ILE A 176 -9.31 9.87 -2.12
N VAL A 177 -8.03 9.48 -2.10
CA VAL A 177 -7.35 8.91 -3.26
C VAL A 177 -6.87 7.50 -2.94
N PHE A 178 -7.35 6.52 -3.72
CA PHE A 178 -6.82 5.16 -3.71
C PHE A 178 -5.66 5.08 -4.71
N ALA A 179 -4.46 4.83 -4.18
CA ALA A 179 -3.24 4.71 -4.97
C ALA A 179 -3.33 3.53 -5.99
N PRO A 180 -2.54 3.56 -7.08
CA PRO A 180 -2.49 2.47 -8.07
C PRO A 180 -1.72 1.25 -7.54
N SER A 181 -2.16 0.72 -6.40
CA SER A 181 -1.63 -0.46 -5.74
C SER A 181 -2.47 -1.70 -6.10
N ASN A 182 -2.02 -2.90 -5.66
CA ASN A 182 -2.77 -4.13 -5.91
C ASN A 182 -4.13 -4.07 -5.17
N PRO A 183 -5.28 -4.21 -5.88
CA PRO A 183 -6.59 -4.14 -5.26
C PRO A 183 -6.78 -5.19 -4.16
N TRP A 184 -6.34 -6.44 -4.38
CA TRP A 184 -6.57 -7.54 -3.44
C TRP A 184 -5.49 -7.67 -2.36
N LEU A 185 -4.24 -7.31 -2.66
CA LEU A 185 -3.14 -7.52 -1.71
C LEU A 185 -2.75 -6.27 -0.93
N SER A 186 -2.97 -5.07 -1.48
CA SER A 186 -2.56 -3.82 -0.83
C SER A 186 -3.78 -3.03 -0.35
N ILE A 187 -4.81 -2.89 -1.18
CA ILE A 187 -6.00 -2.09 -0.82
C ILE A 187 -7.06 -2.92 -0.08
N GLY A 188 -7.21 -4.19 -0.46
CA GLY A 188 -8.14 -5.14 0.14
C GLY A 188 -8.00 -5.27 1.64
N PRO A 189 -6.78 -5.49 2.20
CA PRO A 189 -6.62 -5.57 3.64
C PRO A 189 -6.98 -4.26 4.35
N ILE A 190 -6.70 -3.09 3.75
CA ILE A 190 -7.13 -1.79 4.29
C ILE A 190 -8.65 -1.75 4.36
N LEU A 191 -9.33 -2.04 3.24
CA LEU A 191 -10.80 -1.99 3.13
C LEU A 191 -11.52 -3.09 3.92
N ALA A 192 -10.82 -4.09 4.43
CA ALA A 192 -11.39 -5.15 5.25
C ALA A 192 -11.43 -4.80 6.76
N VAL A 193 -10.76 -3.74 7.18
CA VAL A 193 -10.66 -3.36 8.60
C VAL A 193 -11.95 -2.72 9.10
N GLY A 194 -12.62 -3.40 10.02
CA GLY A 194 -13.75 -2.88 10.79
C GLY A 194 -14.78 -2.13 9.94
N ASP A 195 -15.06 -0.89 10.32
CA ASP A 195 -16.08 -0.02 9.71
C ASP A 195 -15.52 0.95 8.65
N ILE A 196 -14.32 0.69 8.11
CA ILE A 196 -13.66 1.64 7.19
C ILE A 196 -14.47 1.87 5.91
N ARG A 197 -15.14 0.84 5.38
CA ARG A 197 -15.93 0.98 4.14
C ARG A 197 -17.13 1.87 4.38
N GLU A 198 -17.82 1.69 5.50
CA GLU A 198 -18.96 2.49 5.92
C GLU A 198 -18.54 3.95 6.12
N ARG A 199 -17.39 4.19 6.77
CA ARG A 199 -16.82 5.54 6.93
C ARG A 199 -16.57 6.20 5.59
N LEU A 200 -15.89 5.51 4.67
CA LEU A 200 -15.60 6.02 3.32
C LEU A 200 -16.89 6.28 2.52
N LEU A 201 -17.88 5.39 2.63
CA LEU A 201 -19.18 5.55 1.98
C LEU A 201 -19.96 6.76 2.52
N GLY A 202 -19.84 7.04 3.82
CA GLY A 202 -20.47 8.18 4.50
C GLY A 202 -19.84 9.54 4.18
N ARG A 203 -18.72 9.60 3.44
CA ARG A 203 -18.12 10.86 2.99
C ARG A 203 -18.64 11.24 1.61
N ASP A 204 -19.29 12.40 1.53
CA ASP A 204 -19.69 13.04 0.27
C ASP A 204 -18.57 13.95 -0.24
N VAL A 205 -17.46 13.32 -0.63
CA VAL A 205 -16.28 13.97 -1.21
C VAL A 205 -15.78 13.16 -2.40
N PRO A 206 -14.98 13.74 -3.32
CA PRO A 206 -14.37 12.94 -4.38
C PRO A 206 -13.56 11.78 -3.81
N ARG A 207 -13.94 10.56 -4.20
CA ARG A 207 -13.27 9.31 -3.87
C ARG A 207 -12.74 8.72 -5.18
N VAL A 208 -11.45 8.92 -5.40
CA VAL A 208 -10.81 8.71 -6.70
C VAL A 208 -9.84 7.54 -6.60
N ALA A 209 -10.03 6.51 -7.42
CA ALA A 209 -9.02 5.46 -7.57
C ALA A 209 -8.20 5.67 -8.83
N VAL A 210 -6.92 5.29 -8.77
CA VAL A 210 -6.05 5.21 -9.95
C VAL A 210 -5.85 3.75 -10.32
N THR A 211 -6.01 3.42 -11.60
CA THR A 211 -5.78 2.06 -12.09
C THR A 211 -4.31 1.64 -11.89
N PRO A 212 -4.05 0.40 -11.42
CA PRO A 212 -2.73 -0.23 -11.50
C PRO A 212 -2.49 -0.93 -12.86
N VAL A 213 -3.47 -0.91 -13.78
CA VAL A 213 -3.43 -1.57 -15.08
C VAL A 213 -3.16 -0.55 -16.19
N ILE A 214 -2.11 -0.79 -16.96
CA ILE A 214 -1.65 0.05 -18.07
C ILE A 214 -1.70 -0.76 -19.37
N GLY A 215 -2.51 -0.33 -20.35
CA GLY A 215 -2.62 -0.97 -21.67
C GLY A 215 -3.01 -2.46 -21.59
N GLY A 216 -3.94 -2.81 -20.71
CA GLY A 216 -4.36 -4.19 -20.46
C GLY A 216 -3.35 -5.07 -19.71
N LYS A 217 -2.27 -4.50 -19.16
CA LYS A 217 -1.26 -5.23 -18.36
C LYS A 217 -1.08 -4.60 -16.98
N ALA A 218 -0.86 -5.41 -15.95
CA ALA A 218 -0.36 -4.87 -14.68
C ALA A 218 1.10 -4.45 -14.84
N VAL A 219 1.48 -3.28 -14.29
CA VAL A 219 2.85 -2.76 -14.42
C VAL A 219 3.85 -3.58 -13.62
N LYS A 220 3.49 -3.95 -12.39
CA LYS A 220 4.31 -4.73 -11.46
C LYS A 220 3.44 -5.63 -10.59
N GLY A 221 4.02 -6.73 -10.14
CA GLY A 221 3.42 -7.63 -9.16
C GLY A 221 2.27 -8.50 -9.70
N PRO A 222 1.61 -9.25 -8.81
CA PRO A 222 0.72 -10.34 -9.19
C PRO A 222 -0.70 -9.90 -9.57
N ALA A 223 -1.01 -8.60 -9.68
CA ALA A 223 -2.39 -8.14 -9.87
C ALA A 223 -3.07 -8.77 -11.11
N ALA A 224 -2.40 -8.78 -12.27
CA ALA A 224 -2.94 -9.42 -13.48
C ALA A 224 -3.10 -10.95 -13.33
N LYS A 225 -2.17 -11.61 -12.63
CA LYS A 225 -2.25 -13.05 -12.33
C LYS A 225 -3.45 -13.34 -11.44
N LEU A 226 -3.61 -12.61 -10.35
CA LEU A 226 -4.74 -12.75 -9.43
C LEU A 226 -6.07 -12.52 -10.13
N MET A 227 -6.16 -11.51 -11.01
CA MET A 227 -7.35 -11.29 -11.81
C MET A 227 -7.69 -12.53 -12.65
N ALA A 228 -6.71 -13.04 -13.40
CA ALA A 228 -6.92 -14.22 -14.24
C ALA A 228 -7.31 -15.47 -13.42
N GLU A 229 -6.65 -15.70 -12.28
CA GLU A 229 -6.93 -16.83 -11.38
C GLU A 229 -8.33 -16.75 -10.74
N GLN A 230 -8.85 -15.54 -10.55
CA GLN A 230 -10.21 -15.29 -10.06
C GLN A 230 -11.25 -15.19 -11.19
N GLY A 231 -10.88 -15.53 -12.43
CA GLY A 231 -11.77 -15.48 -13.59
C GLY A 231 -12.15 -14.06 -14.04
N LEU A 232 -11.40 -13.04 -13.61
CA LEU A 232 -11.60 -11.64 -13.97
C LEU A 232 -10.76 -11.26 -15.19
N ALA A 233 -11.32 -10.42 -16.07
CA ALA A 233 -10.54 -9.83 -17.15
C ALA A 233 -9.49 -8.86 -16.59
N VAL A 234 -8.25 -8.91 -17.09
CA VAL A 234 -7.19 -7.95 -16.72
C VAL A 234 -7.49 -6.59 -17.35
N SER A 235 -8.27 -5.77 -16.66
CA SER A 235 -8.79 -4.51 -17.18
C SER A 235 -9.06 -3.49 -16.08
N ALA A 236 -9.06 -2.21 -16.46
CA ALA A 236 -9.52 -1.11 -15.60
C ALA A 236 -10.95 -1.33 -15.08
N ARG A 237 -11.85 -1.91 -15.89
CA ARG A 237 -13.21 -2.25 -15.50
C ARG A 237 -13.27 -3.20 -14.30
N SER A 238 -12.47 -4.26 -14.31
CA SER A 238 -12.42 -5.21 -13.20
C SER A 238 -11.85 -4.57 -11.92
N VAL A 239 -10.89 -3.65 -12.06
CA VAL A 239 -10.37 -2.87 -10.92
C VAL A 239 -11.45 -1.92 -10.38
N ALA A 240 -12.14 -1.17 -11.24
CA ALA A 240 -13.24 -0.31 -10.81
C ALA A 240 -14.36 -1.12 -10.12
N GLY A 241 -14.66 -2.32 -10.64
CA GLY A 241 -15.63 -3.25 -10.04
C GLY A 241 -15.23 -3.72 -8.64
N PHE A 242 -13.94 -3.89 -8.35
CA PHE A 242 -13.47 -4.21 -6.99
C PHE A 242 -13.85 -3.12 -5.97
N TYR A 243 -13.74 -1.85 -6.35
CA TYR A 243 -14.09 -0.75 -5.46
C TYR A 243 -15.61 -0.51 -5.40
N GLY A 244 -16.30 -0.62 -6.54
CA GLY A 244 -17.74 -0.42 -6.65
C GLY A 244 -18.16 0.97 -6.19
N ALA A 245 -19.20 1.03 -5.34
CA ALA A 245 -19.79 2.27 -4.83
C ALA A 245 -18.84 3.14 -3.98
N LEU A 246 -17.64 2.65 -3.64
CA LEU A 246 -16.63 3.47 -2.97
C LEU A 246 -16.10 4.60 -3.86
N LEU A 247 -16.21 4.47 -5.19
CA LEU A 247 -15.65 5.46 -6.10
C LEU A 247 -16.73 6.38 -6.63
N THR A 248 -16.37 7.66 -6.71
CA THR A 248 -17.10 8.66 -7.50
C THR A 248 -16.40 8.90 -8.84
N ASP A 249 -15.08 8.73 -8.87
CA ASP A 249 -14.24 9.03 -10.02
C ASP A 249 -13.12 7.97 -10.13
N PHE A 250 -12.65 7.70 -11.35
CA PHE A 250 -11.63 6.70 -11.62
C PHE A 250 -10.66 7.19 -12.69
N VAL A 251 -9.38 7.20 -12.35
CA VAL A 251 -8.29 7.55 -13.27
C VAL A 251 -7.85 6.28 -13.98
N ASP A 252 -8.20 6.17 -15.25
CA ASP A 252 -7.71 5.14 -16.15
C ASP A 252 -6.52 5.66 -16.95
N ASP A 253 -5.75 4.72 -17.49
CA ASP A 253 -4.58 5.02 -18.27
C ASP A 253 -4.95 5.32 -19.72
N VAL A 254 -4.36 6.38 -20.31
CA VAL A 254 -4.58 6.82 -21.71
C VAL A 254 -4.43 5.72 -22.77
N ARG A 255 -3.72 4.63 -22.46
CA ARG A 255 -3.59 3.45 -23.34
C ARG A 255 -4.83 2.54 -23.33
N ASN A 256 -5.86 2.85 -22.54
CA ASN A 256 -7.17 2.18 -22.47
C ASN A 256 -8.30 3.15 -22.88
N PRO A 257 -8.37 3.61 -24.15
CA PRO A 257 -9.18 4.78 -24.52
C PRO A 257 -10.70 4.59 -24.45
N GLU A 258 -11.21 3.35 -24.34
CA GLU A 258 -12.63 3.03 -24.49
C GLU A 258 -13.37 2.71 -23.17
N PHE A 259 -12.68 2.78 -22.02
CA PHE A 259 -13.31 2.41 -20.76
C PHE A 259 -14.30 3.47 -20.27
N THR A 260 -15.55 3.05 -20.07
CA THR A 260 -16.62 3.81 -19.44
C THR A 260 -17.31 2.98 -18.36
N CYS A 261 -17.79 3.63 -17.30
CA CYS A 261 -18.52 3.00 -16.21
C CYS A 261 -19.67 3.91 -15.77
N ASP A 262 -20.90 3.40 -15.81
CA ASP A 262 -22.06 4.16 -15.38
C ASP A 262 -21.95 4.56 -13.90
N GLY A 263 -22.35 5.80 -13.59
CA GLY A 263 -22.30 6.34 -12.23
C GLY A 263 -20.90 6.73 -11.74
N MET A 264 -19.87 6.69 -12.59
CA MET A 264 -18.50 6.99 -12.24
C MET A 264 -17.84 7.88 -13.30
N ASN A 265 -17.20 8.97 -12.88
CA ASN A 265 -16.45 9.81 -13.82
C ASN A 265 -15.13 9.13 -14.17
N ILE A 266 -14.89 8.89 -15.46
CA ILE A 266 -13.63 8.30 -15.93
C ILE A 266 -12.72 9.40 -16.45
N ILE A 267 -11.47 9.43 -15.96
CA ILE A 267 -10.45 10.38 -16.35
C ILE A 267 -9.27 9.62 -16.95
N GLN A 268 -8.86 9.98 -18.15
CA GLN A 268 -7.72 9.39 -18.83
C GLN A 268 -6.45 10.20 -18.52
N ARG A 269 -5.42 9.57 -17.96
CA ARG A 269 -4.08 10.17 -17.70
C ARG A 269 -2.97 9.18 -18.00
N ASP A 270 -1.74 9.65 -18.23
CA ASP A 270 -0.59 8.73 -18.29
C ASP A 270 -0.20 8.35 -16.87
N THR A 271 -0.56 7.13 -16.47
CA THR A 271 -0.36 6.62 -15.11
C THR A 271 1.03 6.01 -14.88
N LEU A 272 1.87 5.96 -15.93
CA LEU A 272 3.22 5.39 -15.81
C LEU A 272 4.16 6.38 -15.09
N MET A 273 4.66 5.97 -13.94
CA MET A 273 5.57 6.75 -13.09
C MET A 273 6.92 6.04 -12.93
N LEU A 274 7.89 6.35 -13.78
CA LEU A 274 9.23 5.75 -13.70
C LEU A 274 10.15 6.57 -12.80
N GLU A 275 10.13 7.89 -12.98
CA GLU A 275 11.03 8.83 -12.32
C GLU A 275 10.28 9.72 -11.30
N PRO A 276 10.99 10.38 -10.37
CA PRO A 276 10.38 11.34 -9.45
C PRO A 276 9.54 12.42 -10.14
N ALA A 277 9.99 12.94 -11.28
CA ALA A 277 9.28 13.95 -12.06
C ALA A 277 7.94 13.42 -12.61
N ASP A 278 7.86 12.14 -13.01
CA ASP A 278 6.60 11.55 -13.44
C ASP A 278 5.58 11.48 -12.30
N ARG A 279 6.06 11.16 -11.09
CA ARG A 279 5.21 11.08 -9.90
C ARG A 279 4.61 12.44 -9.56
N GLU A 280 5.42 13.50 -9.63
CA GLU A 280 4.98 14.87 -9.37
C GLU A 280 4.03 15.37 -10.45
N ARG A 281 4.35 15.17 -11.74
CA ARG A 281 3.44 15.48 -12.86
C ARG A 281 2.08 14.81 -12.68
N PHE A 282 2.09 13.48 -12.52
CA PHE A 282 0.85 12.70 -12.41
C PHE A 282 0.03 13.11 -11.18
N ALA A 283 0.67 13.33 -10.03
CA ALA A 283 -0.02 13.82 -8.84
C ALA A 283 -0.65 15.21 -9.08
N GLY A 284 0.06 16.12 -9.73
CA GLY A 284 -0.46 17.45 -10.10
C GLY A 284 -1.68 17.37 -11.03
N GLU A 285 -1.66 16.48 -12.02
CA GLU A 285 -2.79 16.25 -12.93
C GLU A 285 -4.03 15.70 -12.22
N VAL A 286 -3.86 14.75 -11.30
CA VAL A 286 -4.95 14.18 -10.49
C VAL A 286 -5.50 15.23 -9.53
N LEU A 287 -4.64 15.99 -8.85
CA LEU A 287 -5.06 17.06 -7.93
C LEU A 287 -5.74 18.22 -8.67
N GLY A 288 -5.28 18.56 -9.88
CA GLY A 288 -5.91 19.56 -10.73
C GLY A 288 -7.36 19.18 -11.06
N TYR A 289 -7.58 17.92 -11.46
CA TYR A 289 -8.91 17.39 -11.71
C TYR A 289 -9.79 17.39 -10.44
N ILE A 290 -9.28 16.90 -9.31
CA ILE A 290 -10.01 16.92 -8.03
C ILE A 290 -10.37 18.35 -7.63
N GLY A 291 -9.47 19.30 -7.83
CA GLY A 291 -9.69 20.72 -7.55
C GLY A 291 -10.75 21.38 -8.44
N GLU A 292 -11.06 20.82 -9.62
CA GLU A 292 -12.21 21.22 -10.43
C GLU A 292 -13.51 20.57 -9.93
N ARG A 293 -13.43 19.35 -9.39
CA ARG A 293 -14.59 18.60 -8.86
C ARG A 293 -15.15 19.14 -7.55
N ILE A 294 -14.33 19.81 -6.75
CA ILE A 294 -14.70 20.35 -5.42
C ILE A 294 -15.23 21.80 -5.52
N ARG A 295 -14.97 22.50 -6.62
CA ARG A 295 -15.49 23.87 -6.86
C ARG A 295 -16.95 23.84 -7.29
#